data_AF-A0A538ABD5-F1
#
_entry.id   AF-A0A538ABD5-F1
#
_cell.length_a   1.000
_cell.length_b   1.000
_cell.length_c   1.000
_cell.angle_alpha   90.00
_cell.angle_beta   90.00
_cell.angle_gamma   90.00
#
_symmetry.space_group_name_H-M   'P 1'
#
loop_
_entity.id
_entity.type
_entity.pdbx_description
1 polymer ?
#
loop_
_entity_poly.entity_id
_entity_poly.type
_entity_poly.pdbx_seq_one_letter_code
_entity_poly.pdbx_strand_id
1 'polypeptide(L)' 'MLWFNEEKDHGYISTETGERLYVAGAGFADGHRPRGRCAGSPVEFQVTAYEGAREAGGCVTVEEVAPPRARRRHASRSLR' A
#
# COMPACT_ATOMS: atom_id res chain seq x y z
N MET A 1 -0.75 4.56 -0.33
CA MET A 1 -1.80 4.64 0.73
C MET A 1 -1.53 5.80 1.69
N LEU A 2 -2.55 6.61 2.06
CA LEU A 2 -2.39 7.67 3.07
C LEU A 2 -2.64 7.14 4.47
N TRP A 3 -3.81 6.55 4.69
CA TRP A 3 -4.20 5.93 5.94
C TRP A 3 -5.45 5.09 5.73
N PHE A 4 -5.65 4.11 6.61
CA PHE A 4 -6.86 3.30 6.70
C PHE A 4 -7.21 3.09 8.16
N ASN A 5 -8.49 3.25 8.48
CA ASN A 5 -9.01 2.96 9.80
C ASN A 5 -9.76 1.62 9.75
N GLU A 6 -9.20 0.61 10.41
CA GLU A 6 -9.78 -0.74 10.45
C GLU A 6 -11.12 -0.80 11.18
N GLU A 7 -11.27 -0.05 12.28
CA GLU A 7 -12.49 -0.04 13.07
C GLU A 7 -13.66 0.60 12.32
N LYS A 8 -13.37 1.64 11.54
CA LYS A 8 -14.37 2.37 10.74
C LYS A 8 -14.48 1.88 9.30
N ASP A 9 -13.65 0.92 8.92
CA ASP A 9 -13.58 0.27 7.60
C ASP A 9 -13.50 1.25 6.41
N HIS A 10 -12.74 2.34 6.56
CA HIS A 10 -12.50 3.29 5.48
C HIS A 10 -11.16 4.02 5.61
N GLY A 11 -10.72 4.62 4.51
CA GLY A 11 -9.48 5.37 4.45
C GLY A 11 -9.36 6.23 3.21
N TYR A 12 -8.14 6.65 2.94
CA TYR A 12 -7.81 7.42 1.74
C TYR A 12 -6.52 6.93 1.10
N ILE A 13 -6.49 7.00 -0.22
CA ILE A 13 -5.31 6.76 -1.05
C ILE A 13 -4.90 8.09 -1.68
N SER A 14 -3.59 8.37 -1.68
CA SER A 14 -3.03 9.44 -2.50
C SER A 14 -2.61 8.84 -3.84
N THR A 15 -3.01 9.48 -4.92
CA THR A 15 -2.47 9.21 -6.25
C THR A 15 -1.11 9.89 -6.41
N GLU A 16 -0.39 9.55 -7.49
CA GLU A 16 0.86 10.21 -7.87
C GLU A 16 0.66 11.70 -8.23
N THR A 17 -0.54 12.06 -8.70
CA THR A 17 -0.93 13.45 -8.98
C THR A 17 -1.27 14.23 -7.71
N GLY A 18 -1.27 13.58 -6.54
CA GLY A 18 -1.63 14.17 -5.25
C GLY A 18 -3.14 14.23 -4.99
N GLU A 19 -3.96 13.62 -5.86
CA GLU A 19 -5.40 13.47 -5.64
C GLU A 19 -5.66 12.50 -4.50
N ARG A 20 -6.69 12.79 -3.69
CA ARG A 20 -7.12 11.94 -2.57
C ARG A 20 -8.39 11.22 -2.96
N LEU A 21 -8.30 9.90 -3.02
CA LEU A 21 -9.44 9.05 -3.31
C LEU A 21 -9.89 8.35 -2.03
N TYR A 22 -11.20 8.42 -1.79
CA TYR A 22 -11.84 7.66 -0.72
C TYR A 22 -11.75 6.16 -1.03
N VAL A 23 -11.48 5.35 -0.01
CA VAL A 23 -11.52 3.89 -0.13
C VAL A 23 -12.34 3.31 1.02
N ALA A 24 -13.36 2.52 0.69
CA ALA A 24 -14.08 1.70 1.66
C ALA A 24 -13.34 0.37 1.86
N GLY A 25 -13.52 -0.27 3.02
CA GLY A 25 -12.96 -1.59 3.30
C GLY A 25 -13.47 -2.68 2.35
N ALA A 26 -14.69 -2.53 1.83
CA ALA A 26 -15.24 -3.36 0.77
C ALA A 26 -14.56 -3.15 -0.59
N GLY A 27 -13.84 -2.04 -0.77
CA GLY A 27 -13.05 -1.74 -1.95
C GLY A 27 -11.73 -2.51 -2.03
N PHE A 28 -11.31 -3.21 -0.97
CA PHE A 28 -10.13 -4.09 -1.01
C PHE A 28 -10.47 -5.47 -1.57
N ALA A 29 -9.75 -5.89 -2.60
CA ALA A 29 -9.95 -7.19 -3.22
C ALA A 29 -9.64 -8.33 -2.23
N ASP A 30 -10.43 -9.40 -2.29
CA ASP A 30 -10.30 -10.62 -1.47
C ASP A 30 -10.26 -10.37 0.05
N GLY A 31 -10.72 -9.21 0.51
CA GLY A 31 -10.67 -8.84 1.92
C GLY A 31 -9.26 -8.57 2.46
N HIS A 32 -8.26 -8.38 1.59
CA HIS A 32 -6.89 -8.00 1.96
C HIS A 32 -6.80 -6.52 2.38
N ARG A 33 -7.51 -6.19 3.46
CA ARG A 33 -7.50 -4.88 4.07
C ARG A 33 -6.17 -4.64 4.80
N PRO A 34 -5.59 -3.44 4.70
CA PRO A 34 -4.39 -3.10 5.46
C PRO A 34 -4.67 -3.21 6.96
N ARG A 35 -3.77 -3.87 7.68
CA ARG A 35 -3.80 -3.93 9.15
C ARG A 35 -2.61 -3.16 9.72
N GLY A 36 -2.86 -2.36 10.75
CA GLY A 36 -1.91 -1.46 11.38
C GLY A 36 -1.50 -0.30 10.48
N ARG A 37 -0.23 0.10 10.60
CA ARG A 37 0.31 1.27 9.91
C ARG A 37 0.54 0.98 8.42
N CYS A 38 -0.34 1.50 7.57
CA CYS A 38 -0.26 1.41 6.11
C CYS A 38 0.08 2.74 5.42
N ALA A 39 0.36 3.80 6.19
CA ALA A 39 0.72 5.09 5.65
C ALA A 39 2.05 5.02 4.86
N GLY A 40 2.01 5.41 3.59
CA GLY A 40 3.16 5.33 2.68
C GLY A 40 3.32 3.99 1.96
N SER A 41 2.50 2.97 2.27
CA SER A 41 2.58 1.69 1.56
C SER A 41 2.07 1.80 0.11
N PRO A 42 2.76 1.16 -0.86
CA PRO A 42 2.26 1.08 -2.23
C PRO A 42 1.01 0.20 -2.29
N VAL A 43 0.00 0.69 -3.00
CA VAL A 43 -1.30 0.02 -3.18
C VAL A 43 -1.69 0.22 -4.63
N GLU A 44 -2.05 -0.88 -5.30
CA GLU A 44 -2.67 -0.85 -6.61
C GLU A 44 -4.19 -0.75 -6.44
N PHE A 45 -4.84 0.09 -7.24
CA PHE A 45 -6.28 0.31 -7.16
C PHE A 45 -6.83 0.76 -8.52
N GLN A 46 -8.14 0.63 -8.69
CA GLN A 46 -8.87 1.20 -9.82
C GLN A 46 -9.74 2.35 -9.33
N VAL A 47 -9.85 3.41 -10.13
CA VAL A 47 -10.80 4.50 -9.83
C VAL A 47 -12.18 4.08 -10.29
N THR A 48 -13.10 3.92 -9.36
CA THR A 48 -14.50 3.57 -9.60
C THR A 48 -15.40 4.73 -9.24
N ALA A 49 -16.63 4.73 -9.79
CA ALA A 49 -17.67 5.64 -9.39
C ALA A 49 -18.74 4.87 -8.61
N TYR A 50 -18.93 5.22 -7.34
CA TYR A 50 -19.96 4.63 -6.48
C TYR A 50 -20.85 5.73 -5.95
N GLU A 51 -22.16 5.57 -6.11
CA GLU A 51 -23.17 6.57 -5.75
C GLU A 51 -22.87 8.00 -6.29
N GLY A 52 -22.21 8.09 -7.46
CA GLY A 52 -21.85 9.36 -8.09
C GLY A 52 -20.58 10.03 -7.56
N ALA A 53 -19.90 9.44 -6.57
CA ALA A 53 -18.60 9.88 -6.08
C ALA A 53 -17.47 9.02 -6.65
N ARG A 54 -16.29 9.63 -6.86
CA ARG A 54 -15.07 8.89 -7.21
C ARG A 54 -14.48 8.25 -5.97
N GLU A 55 -14.21 6.95 -6.05
CA GLU A 55 -13.58 6.17 -5.01
C GLU A 55 -12.57 5.19 -5.60
N ALA A 56 -11.75 4.60 -4.73
CA ALA A 56 -10.81 3.55 -5.09
C ALA A 56 -11.44 2.17 -4.83
N GLY A 57 -11.56 1.36 -5.88
CA GLY A 57 -12.06 -0.01 -5.85
C GLY A 57 -11.00 -1.01 -6.31
N GLY A 58 -11.18 -2.29 -5.97
CA GLY A 58 -10.24 -3.36 -6.30
C GLY A 58 -8.84 -3.13 -5.73
N CYS A 59 -8.75 -2.52 -4.54
CA CYS A 59 -7.49 -2.14 -3.92
C CYS A 59 -6.73 -3.39 -3.45
N VAL A 60 -5.45 -3.48 -3.81
CA VAL A 60 -4.53 -4.55 -3.40
C VAL A 60 -3.26 -3.92 -2.82
N THR A 61 -2.90 -4.33 -1.61
CA THR A 61 -1.63 -3.90 -1.01
C THR A 61 -0.50 -4.68 -1.64
N VAL A 62 0.46 -3.98 -2.25
CA VAL A 62 1.64 -4.62 -2.84
C VAL A 62 2.72 -4.69 -1.76
N GLU A 63 3.17 -5.89 -1.41
CA GLU A 63 4.39 -6.02 -0.61
C GLU A 63 5.56 -5.49 -1.44
N GLU A 64 6.12 -4.36 -1.02
CA GLU A 64 7.39 -3.88 -1.59
C GLU A 64 8.47 -4.88 -1.20
N VAL A 65 8.79 -5.80 -2.11
CA VAL A 65 9.94 -6.70 -1.98
C VAL A 65 11.18 -5.82 -1.99
N ALA A 66 11.65 -5.45 -0.80
CA ALA A 66 12.85 -4.67 -0.64
C ALA A 66 13.99 -5.37 -1.41
N PRO A 67 14.65 -4.71 -2.38
CA PRO A 67 15.73 -5.33 -3.11
C PRO A 67 16.81 -5.78 -2.11
N PRO A 68 17.36 -6.99 -2.26
CA PRO A 68 18.29 -7.54 -1.30
C PRO A 68 19.47 -6.57 -1.14
N ARG A 69 19.58 -5.97 0.05
CA ARG A 69 20.72 -5.11 0.39
C ARG A 69 21.99 -5.92 0.10
N ALA A 70 22.83 -5.41 -0.78
CA ALA A 70 24.10 -6.03 -1.11
C ALA A 70 24.88 -6.28 0.19
N ARG A 71 24.99 -7.55 0.61
CA ARG A 71 25.86 -7.93 1.71
C ARG A 71 27.28 -7.63 1.25
N ARG A 72 27.91 -6.58 1.80
CA ARG A 72 29.35 -6.40 1.71
C ARG A 72 29.99 -7.68 2.23
N ARG A 73 30.47 -8.53 1.33
CA ARG A 73 31.38 -9.62 1.66
C ARG A 73 32.61 -8.92 2.23
N HIS A 74 32.76 -8.93 3.55
CA HIS A 74 34.07 -8.75 4.15
C HIS A 74 34.89 -9.92 3.62
N ALA A 75 35.60 -9.68 2.53
CA ALA A 75 36.58 -10.58 1.98
C ALA A 75 37.55 -10.90 3.12
N SER A 76 37.62 -12.18 3.43
CA SER A 76 38.67 -12.76 4.23
C SER A 76 40.03 -12.23 3.77
N ARG A 77 40.79 -11.67 4.71
CA ARG A 77 42.24 -11.61 4.56
C ARG A 77 42.86 -12.40 5.72
N SER A 78 43.00 -13.70 5.48
CA SER A 78 44.07 -14.46 6.11
C SER A 78 45.40 -13.86 5.65
N LEU A 79 46.32 -13.57 6.59
CA LEU A 79 47.77 -13.50 6.44
C LEU A 79 48.39 -13.06 7.76
N ARG A 80 48.80 -14.00 8.61
CA ARG A 80 50.21 -14.40 8.82
C ARG A 80 50.28 -15.54 9.83
#